data_AF-A0ABD1Q8Y2-F1
#
_entry.id   AF-A0ABD1Q8Y2-F1
#
_cell.length_a   1.000
_cell.length_b   1.000
_cell.length_c   1.000
_cell.angle_alpha   90.00
_cell.angle_beta   90.00
_cell.angle_gamma   90.00
#
_symmetry.space_group_name_H-M   'P 1'
#
loop_
_entity.id
_entity.type
_entity.pdbx_description
1 polymer ?
#
loop_
_entity_poly.entity_id
_entity_poly.type
_entity_poly.pdbx_seq_one_letter_code
_entity_poly.pdbx_strand_id
1 'polypeptide(L)'
;MSNRFDSRNRNEGQNYRNSAKPQKKFIPKRDPQNFSQQETLSNSLRAASTLPKTTLGSGGRGGDEGGGGSGVNAEAASIGRVRMGENGDWVPINETPISGHFVNYLPQDEAVAMGLGADEGGLDTLESQRVVDLLNRELSRLLKLSPREFWKEVASDVSLHDFLESFLKFRSRWHDFPHRGARGKVAGVIVGEFELCRRVFMVLYRISSNRDPGAKAADALSPKDHAALLQDKKLLDLPKLLDICAIYGHENEDLTKILVMNAMKAQPSVQDDLPVVASHFLNIVQTMYQRCNSSLEVLLSSGGGQDLGSNHLHSDYLEVMDFINDAVVSMDSFVTAYKHAAVIFTSPVEMSFGNEELLTTLARLHDSLLPSLWRGFNIIYAVEDGNQETSSDMLSNVFISLKYVIKKDS
;
A
#
# COMPACT_ATOMS: atom_id res chain seq x y z
N MET A 1 39.09 23.46 59.93
CA MET A 1 37.73 23.42 60.54
C MET A 1 36.80 24.20 59.63
N SER A 2 35.58 23.69 59.44
CA SER A 2 34.37 24.43 59.05
C SER A 2 34.47 25.55 58.00
N ASN A 3 33.68 25.36 56.94
CA ASN A 3 32.80 26.34 56.32
C ASN A 3 33.32 27.77 56.05
N ARG A 4 33.07 28.13 54.78
CA ARG A 4 32.37 29.34 54.33
C ARG A 4 33.17 30.63 54.08
N PHE A 5 32.68 31.24 53.00
CA PHE A 5 32.40 32.65 52.74
C PHE A 5 33.33 33.43 51.81
N ASP A 6 32.70 33.78 50.69
CA ASP A 6 32.94 34.84 49.72
C ASP A 6 33.44 36.17 50.29
N SER A 7 34.17 36.92 49.43
CA SER A 7 33.80 38.28 49.01
C SER A 7 34.87 38.92 48.09
N ARG A 8 34.52 39.10 46.80
CA ARG A 8 34.44 40.40 46.03
C ARG A 8 35.57 41.45 46.20
N ASN A 9 36.05 42.22 45.22
CA ASN A 9 35.70 42.50 43.81
C ASN A 9 36.73 43.50 43.19
N ARG A 10 36.61 43.75 41.86
CA ARG A 10 37.13 44.90 41.02
C ARG A 10 38.57 44.79 40.49
N ASN A 11 38.92 45.18 39.26
CA ASN A 11 38.29 45.94 38.16
C ASN A 11 39.12 45.67 36.87
N GLU A 12 38.55 45.62 35.67
CA GLU A 12 38.73 46.57 34.52
C GLU A 12 39.03 45.72 33.26
N GLY A 13 38.52 45.95 32.05
CA GLY A 13 37.58 46.93 31.50
C GLY A 13 37.38 46.64 29.99
N GLN A 14 36.36 47.28 29.39
CA GLN A 14 36.23 47.67 27.96
C GLN A 14 36.32 46.57 26.87
N ASN A 15 35.55 46.55 25.77
CA ASN A 15 34.34 47.23 25.30
C ASN A 15 33.98 46.54 23.95
N TYR A 16 32.68 46.53 23.60
CA TYR A 16 32.08 46.30 22.27
C TYR A 16 32.01 44.91 21.60
N ARG A 17 30.74 44.43 21.58
CA ARG A 17 29.97 43.81 20.48
C ARG A 17 30.67 42.76 19.61
N ASN A 18 30.23 41.52 19.77
CA ASN A 18 29.87 40.67 18.63
C ASN A 18 28.72 39.73 18.98
N SER A 19 27.81 39.60 18.03
CA SER A 19 26.53 38.90 18.03
C SER A 19 26.68 37.40 18.34
N ALA A 20 25.99 36.93 19.38
CA ALA A 20 25.83 35.51 19.64
C ALA A 20 24.88 34.90 18.58
N LYS A 21 25.43 34.18 17.61
CA LYS A 21 24.68 33.23 16.78
C LYS A 21 24.29 32.03 17.66
N PRO A 22 23.01 31.64 17.76
CA PRO A 22 22.68 30.36 18.38
C PRO A 22 23.18 29.24 17.48
N GLN A 23 24.07 28.39 18.00
CA GLN A 23 24.46 27.14 17.36
C GLN A 23 23.20 26.30 17.15
N LYS A 24 22.73 26.23 15.90
CA LYS A 24 21.73 25.26 15.48
C LYS A 24 22.33 23.88 15.72
N LYS A 25 21.81 23.15 16.71
CA LYS A 25 21.93 21.69 16.79
C LYS A 25 21.45 21.16 15.44
N PHE A 26 22.36 20.60 14.66
CA PHE A 26 22.04 19.93 13.41
C PHE A 26 21.36 18.62 13.80
N ILE A 27 20.04 18.65 13.87
CA ILE A 27 19.20 17.45 13.84
C ILE A 27 19.17 17.08 12.35
N PRO A 28 19.67 15.92 11.94
CA PRO A 28 19.49 15.48 10.56
C PRO A 28 18.00 15.46 10.27
N LYS A 29 17.57 16.29 9.32
CA LYS A 29 16.23 16.16 8.72
C LYS A 29 16.23 14.79 8.05
N ARG A 30 15.65 13.79 8.70
CA ARG A 30 15.06 12.68 7.96
C ARG A 30 13.90 13.30 7.20
N ASP A 31 13.93 13.22 5.88
CA ASP A 31 12.78 13.54 5.07
C ASP A 31 11.62 12.65 5.53
N PRO A 32 10.48 13.22 5.98
CA PRO A 32 9.31 12.44 6.36
C PRO A 32 8.56 11.86 5.14
N GLN A 33 9.18 11.88 3.95
CA GLN A 33 8.54 11.48 2.68
C GLN A 33 8.68 9.99 2.32
N ASN A 34 9.51 9.21 3.03
CA ASN A 34 9.74 7.79 2.72
C ASN A 34 9.24 6.81 3.81
N PHE A 35 8.15 7.14 4.49
CA PHE A 35 7.45 6.15 5.29
C PHE A 35 6.64 5.23 4.37
N SER A 36 7.24 4.08 4.03
CA SER A 36 6.62 2.84 3.55
C SER A 36 5.19 2.97 2.98
N GLN A 37 5.07 3.55 1.79
CA GLN A 37 4.00 3.07 0.92
C GLN A 37 4.47 1.68 0.49
N GLN A 38 3.88 0.61 1.04
CA GLN A 38 4.09 -0.72 0.47
C GLN A 38 3.63 -0.64 -0.98
N GLU A 39 4.60 -0.69 -1.88
CA GLU A 39 4.33 -0.68 -3.30
C GLU A 39 3.85 -2.09 -3.63
N THR A 40 2.53 -2.25 -3.80
CA THR A 40 1.92 -3.53 -4.12
C THR A 40 1.80 -3.66 -5.64
N LEU A 41 1.66 -4.88 -6.15
CA LEU A 41 1.45 -5.11 -7.58
C LEU A 41 0.23 -4.31 -8.09
N SER A 42 -0.87 -4.34 -7.34
CA SER A 42 -2.10 -3.59 -7.66
C SER A 42 -1.88 -2.08 -7.66
N ASN A 43 -1.14 -1.53 -6.69
CA ASN A 43 -0.85 -0.10 -6.62
C ASN A 43 0.05 0.36 -7.77
N SER A 44 1.04 -0.45 -8.13
CA SER A 44 1.89 -0.18 -9.28
C SER A 44 1.12 -0.20 -10.61
N LEU A 45 0.17 -1.12 -10.77
CA LEU A 45 -0.74 -1.17 -11.94
C LEU A 45 -1.65 0.07 -12.02
N ARG A 46 -2.20 0.52 -10.88
CA ARG A 46 -3.00 1.75 -10.82
C ARG A 46 -2.17 2.94 -11.30
N ALA A 47 -0.92 3.07 -10.83
CA ALA A 47 -0.01 4.13 -11.26
C ALA A 47 0.30 4.05 -12.77
N ALA A 48 0.64 2.87 -13.29
CA ALA A 48 0.94 2.66 -14.70
C ALA A 48 -0.24 3.02 -15.63
N SER A 49 -1.48 2.77 -15.18
CA SER A 49 -2.70 3.10 -15.93
C SER A 49 -2.99 4.59 -16.02
N THR A 50 -2.39 5.42 -15.15
CA THR A 50 -2.54 6.89 -15.15
C THR A 50 -1.52 7.61 -16.02
N LEU A 51 -0.44 6.92 -16.46
CA LEU A 51 0.49 7.50 -17.42
C LEU A 51 -0.14 7.50 -18.83
N PRO A 52 -0.06 8.61 -19.59
CA PRO A 52 -0.55 8.63 -20.96
C PRO A 52 0.24 7.62 -21.80
N LYS A 53 -0.48 6.70 -22.47
CA LYS A 53 0.09 5.79 -23.49
C LYS A 53 0.67 6.64 -24.62
N THR A 54 1.97 6.92 -24.59
CA THR A 54 2.66 7.57 -25.71
C THR A 54 2.73 6.59 -26.87
N THR A 55 1.87 6.80 -27.86
CA THR A 55 1.96 6.18 -29.18
C THR A 55 3.27 6.58 -29.86
N LEU A 56 4.03 5.57 -30.32
CA LEU A 56 5.16 5.73 -31.22
C LEU A 56 4.72 6.37 -32.55
N GLY A 57 5.38 7.46 -32.96
CA GLY A 57 5.27 7.99 -34.32
C GLY A 57 5.73 9.43 -34.55
N SER A 58 6.93 9.56 -35.14
CA SER A 58 7.43 10.67 -35.98
C SER A 58 7.87 12.00 -35.32
N GLY A 59 9.10 12.40 -35.67
CA GLY A 59 9.85 13.52 -35.11
C GLY A 59 9.35 14.94 -35.43
N GLY A 60 9.84 15.88 -34.64
CA GLY A 60 9.67 17.33 -34.83
C GLY A 60 10.21 18.10 -33.64
N ARG A 61 11.07 19.10 -33.89
CA ARG A 61 11.89 19.82 -32.91
C ARG A 61 11.10 20.82 -32.04
N GLY A 62 11.57 20.98 -30.80
CA GLY A 62 11.80 22.26 -30.13
C GLY A 62 10.62 22.95 -29.44
N GLY A 63 10.77 23.24 -28.14
CA GLY A 63 9.88 24.11 -27.39
C GLY A 63 10.00 23.93 -25.89
N ASP A 64 10.97 24.62 -25.31
CA ASP A 64 11.13 24.87 -23.88
C ASP A 64 9.96 25.72 -23.36
N GLU A 65 9.15 25.21 -22.44
CA GLU A 65 8.39 26.01 -21.46
C GLU A 65 8.25 25.23 -20.15
N GLY A 66 8.93 25.72 -19.13
CA GLY A 66 8.85 25.23 -17.77
C GLY A 66 7.75 25.88 -16.93
N GLY A 67 7.48 25.23 -15.79
CA GLY A 67 7.02 25.91 -14.58
C GLY A 67 5.53 25.80 -14.28
N GLY A 68 5.18 25.09 -13.20
CA GLY A 68 3.85 25.17 -12.61
C GLY A 68 3.42 24.07 -11.64
N GLY A 69 4.31 23.20 -11.18
CA GLY A 69 4.01 22.26 -10.09
C GLY A 69 3.85 23.04 -8.78
N SER A 70 2.62 23.39 -8.42
CA SER A 70 2.30 23.93 -7.10
C SER A 70 2.51 22.83 -6.06
N GLY A 71 3.69 22.83 -5.47
CA GLY A 71 3.94 22.20 -4.18
C GLY A 71 3.02 22.84 -3.15
N VAL A 72 2.03 22.07 -2.69
CA VAL A 72 1.25 22.47 -1.52
C VAL A 72 2.12 22.13 -0.31
N ASN A 73 2.65 23.18 0.30
CA ASN A 73 3.48 23.12 1.49
C ASN A 73 2.77 22.36 2.62
N ALA A 74 3.51 21.43 3.23
CA ALA A 74 3.17 20.76 4.48
C ALA A 74 3.26 21.74 5.65
N GLU A 75 2.22 22.57 5.81
CA GLU A 75 1.90 23.32 7.04
C GLU A 75 0.36 23.48 7.18
N ALA A 76 -0.40 22.49 6.72
CA ALA A 76 -1.82 22.40 7.06
C ALA A 76 -1.93 21.75 8.45
N ALA A 77 -2.25 22.56 9.46
CA ALA A 77 -2.83 22.06 10.69
C ALA A 77 -3.94 21.05 10.35
N SER A 78 -3.97 19.90 11.02
CA SER A 78 -4.91 18.79 10.77
C SER A 78 -6.35 19.29 10.67
N ILE A 79 -6.82 19.57 9.46
CA ILE A 79 -8.25 19.73 9.19
C ILE A 79 -8.78 18.30 9.21
N GLY A 80 -9.46 17.93 10.29
CA GLY A 80 -10.04 16.58 10.40
C GLY A 80 -10.95 16.27 9.21
N ARG A 81 -11.08 15.01 8.85
CA ARG A 81 -12.00 14.56 7.78
C ARG A 81 -13.44 14.39 8.25
N VAL A 82 -13.65 14.31 9.57
CA VAL A 82 -14.93 13.98 10.19
C VAL A 82 -15.26 14.99 11.29
N ARG A 83 -16.51 15.45 11.32
CA ARG A 83 -17.07 16.32 12.37
C ARG A 83 -18.30 15.70 12.99
N MET A 84 -18.67 16.18 14.18
CA MET A 84 -19.94 15.83 14.79
C MET A 84 -21.08 16.56 14.06
N GLY A 85 -22.07 15.82 13.59
CA GLY A 85 -23.29 16.33 12.99
C GLY A 85 -24.33 16.73 14.04
N GLU A 86 -25.40 17.40 13.60
CA GLU A 86 -26.47 17.93 14.46
C GLU A 86 -27.19 16.83 15.25
N ASN A 87 -27.23 15.60 14.71
CA ASN A 87 -27.89 14.46 15.33
C ASN A 87 -26.98 13.69 16.32
N GLY A 88 -25.77 14.19 16.61
CA GLY A 88 -24.78 13.49 17.45
C GLY A 88 -24.04 12.37 16.71
N ASP A 89 -24.14 12.36 15.38
CA ASP A 89 -23.57 11.38 14.47
C ASP A 89 -22.33 11.95 13.77
N TRP A 90 -21.27 11.15 13.61
CA TRP A 90 -20.11 11.56 12.80
C TRP A 90 -20.51 11.78 11.34
N VAL A 91 -20.06 12.85 10.70
CA VAL A 91 -20.32 13.15 9.28
C VAL A 91 -19.05 13.64 8.61
N PRO A 92 -18.88 13.43 7.29
CA PRO A 92 -17.75 14.01 6.55
C PRO A 92 -17.71 15.54 6.70
N ILE A 93 -16.51 16.10 6.79
CA ILE A 93 -16.29 17.55 6.76
C ILE A 93 -16.38 18.02 5.32
N ASN A 94 -17.49 18.69 5.01
CA ASN A 94 -17.77 19.16 3.66
C ASN A 94 -17.92 20.69 3.66
N GLU A 95 -17.14 21.35 2.80
CA GLU A 95 -17.27 22.79 2.52
C GLU A 95 -18.38 23.09 1.50
N THR A 96 -18.97 22.08 0.85
CA THR A 96 -20.01 22.26 -0.19
C THR A 96 -21.18 21.26 -0.09
N PRO A 97 -22.40 21.60 -0.60
CA PRO A 97 -23.64 20.85 -0.35
C PRO A 97 -23.84 19.56 -1.16
N ILE A 98 -22.91 19.20 -2.07
CA ILE A 98 -23.03 18.05 -3.00
C ILE A 98 -22.25 16.82 -2.50
N SER A 99 -21.60 16.96 -1.36
CA SER A 99 -20.65 16.00 -0.81
C SER A 99 -21.29 14.66 -0.39
N GLY A 100 -20.66 13.56 -0.80
CA GLY A 100 -21.09 12.18 -0.51
C GLY A 100 -21.01 11.76 0.96
N HIS A 101 -21.42 10.53 1.23
CA HIS A 101 -21.58 10.02 2.60
C HIS A 101 -20.29 9.43 3.20
N PHE A 102 -19.29 9.15 2.38
CA PHE A 102 -18.08 8.44 2.76
C PHE A 102 -16.86 9.37 2.80
N VAL A 103 -15.83 8.93 3.52
CA VAL A 103 -14.50 9.54 3.54
C VAL A 103 -13.47 8.51 3.08
N ASN A 104 -12.36 8.96 2.50
CA ASN A 104 -11.27 8.06 2.13
C ASN A 104 -10.67 7.38 3.36
N TYR A 105 -10.35 6.10 3.24
CA TYR A 105 -9.52 5.39 4.20
C TYR A 105 -8.06 5.71 3.89
N LEU A 106 -7.26 6.08 4.87
CA LEU A 106 -5.90 6.57 4.66
C LEU A 106 -4.85 5.64 5.30
N PRO A 107 -3.57 5.72 4.88
CA PRO A 107 -2.51 4.90 5.47
C PRO A 107 -2.43 5.02 7.00
N GLN A 108 -2.68 6.20 7.56
CA GLN A 108 -2.68 6.38 9.01
C GLN A 108 -3.85 5.66 9.70
N ASP A 109 -5.00 5.50 9.04
CA ASP A 109 -6.14 4.77 9.62
C ASP A 109 -5.77 3.29 9.78
N GLU A 110 -5.13 2.71 8.77
CA GLU A 110 -4.61 1.34 8.82
C GLU A 110 -3.47 1.22 9.82
N ALA A 111 -2.52 2.16 9.85
CA ALA A 111 -1.41 2.13 10.79
C ALA A 111 -1.91 2.14 12.24
N VAL A 112 -2.91 2.98 12.56
CA VAL A 112 -3.54 2.98 13.88
C VAL A 112 -4.29 1.66 14.13
N ALA A 113 -5.03 1.13 13.16
CA ALA A 113 -5.73 -0.15 13.29
C ALA A 113 -4.77 -1.32 13.62
N MET A 114 -3.58 -1.31 13.02
CA MET A 114 -2.50 -2.27 13.25
C MET A 114 -1.74 -2.05 14.56
N GLY A 115 -2.09 -1.00 15.31
CA GLY A 115 -1.47 -0.67 16.59
C GLY A 115 -0.09 -0.02 16.47
N LEU A 116 0.22 0.58 15.32
CA LEU A 116 1.51 1.22 15.07
C LEU A 116 1.65 2.54 15.83
N GLY A 117 2.89 2.85 16.20
CA GLY A 117 3.24 4.13 16.83
C GLY A 117 3.19 5.31 15.86
N ALA A 118 3.27 6.53 16.40
CA ALA A 118 3.30 7.75 15.59
C ALA A 118 4.53 7.82 14.64
N ASP A 119 5.63 7.19 15.03
CA ASP A 119 6.85 7.00 14.24
C ASP A 119 6.66 6.01 13.08
N GLU A 120 5.65 5.15 13.15
CA GLU A 120 5.32 4.14 12.15
C GLU A 120 4.06 4.51 11.34
N GLY A 121 3.57 5.74 11.47
CA GLY A 121 2.42 6.27 10.72
C GLY A 121 1.08 6.23 11.47
N GLY A 122 1.06 5.70 12.70
CA GLY A 122 -0.10 5.68 13.59
C GLY A 122 -0.41 7.07 14.16
N LEU A 123 -0.88 7.97 13.29
CA LEU A 123 -1.21 9.36 13.61
C LEU A 123 -2.70 9.52 13.91
N ASP A 124 -3.02 10.41 14.86
CA ASP A 124 -4.39 10.81 15.24
C ASP A 124 -5.38 9.64 15.46
N THR A 125 -5.15 8.87 16.53
CA THR A 125 -5.98 7.71 16.90
C THR A 125 -7.46 8.03 17.06
N LEU A 126 -7.79 9.26 17.50
CA LEU A 126 -9.16 9.70 17.67
C LEU A 126 -9.84 9.97 16.32
N GLU A 127 -9.15 10.60 15.38
CA GLU A 127 -9.68 10.77 14.02
C GLU A 127 -9.90 9.41 13.35
N SER A 128 -8.92 8.49 13.43
CA SER A 128 -9.03 7.16 12.82
C SER A 128 -10.22 6.37 13.38
N GLN A 129 -10.47 6.43 14.70
CA GLN A 129 -11.67 5.82 15.30
C GLN A 129 -12.96 6.43 14.75
N ARG A 130 -13.05 7.76 14.61
CA ARG A 130 -14.25 8.44 14.10
C ARG A 130 -14.51 8.09 12.64
N VAL A 131 -13.45 7.94 11.84
CA VAL A 131 -13.51 7.50 10.45
C VAL A 131 -14.07 6.09 10.38
N VAL A 132 -13.54 5.16 11.18
CA VAL A 132 -14.04 3.78 11.21
C VAL A 132 -15.50 3.71 11.68
N ASP A 133 -15.90 4.50 12.68
CA ASP A 133 -17.29 4.57 13.14
C ASP A 133 -18.25 5.06 12.03
N LEU A 134 -17.88 6.15 11.35
CA LEU A 134 -18.63 6.73 10.23
C LEU A 134 -18.78 5.71 9.09
N LEU A 135 -17.66 5.14 8.63
CA LEU A 135 -17.65 4.19 7.51
C LEU A 135 -18.47 2.94 7.83
N ASN A 136 -18.33 2.42 9.05
CA ASN A 136 -19.15 1.31 9.51
C ASN A 136 -20.64 1.66 9.44
N ARG A 137 -21.05 2.82 9.96
CA ARG A 137 -22.46 3.24 9.96
C ARG A 137 -23.00 3.34 8.54
N GLU A 138 -22.29 4.01 7.64
CA GLU A 138 -22.74 4.22 6.27
C GLU A 138 -22.77 2.92 5.46
N LEU A 139 -21.77 2.04 5.60
CA LEU A 139 -21.83 0.72 4.96
C LEU A 139 -22.97 -0.14 5.53
N SER A 140 -23.26 -0.04 6.83
CA SER A 140 -24.40 -0.73 7.42
C SER A 140 -25.72 -0.24 6.83
N ARG A 141 -25.87 1.08 6.65
CA ARG A 141 -27.04 1.69 6.03
C ARG A 141 -27.17 1.22 4.57
N LEU A 142 -26.11 1.32 3.79
CA LEU A 142 -26.05 0.91 2.38
C LEU A 142 -26.42 -0.57 2.21
N LEU A 143 -25.87 -1.47 3.02
CA LEU A 143 -26.17 -2.90 2.98
C LEU A 143 -27.63 -3.23 3.34
N LYS A 144 -28.30 -2.38 4.12
CA LYS A 144 -29.72 -2.56 4.51
C LYS A 144 -30.71 -2.02 3.47
N LEU A 145 -30.24 -1.28 2.45
CA LEU A 145 -31.11 -0.76 1.40
C LEU A 145 -31.73 -1.88 0.56
N SER A 146 -32.92 -1.60 0.02
CA SER A 146 -33.53 -2.45 -1.01
C SER A 146 -32.64 -2.47 -2.26
N PRO A 147 -32.73 -3.52 -3.12
CA PRO A 147 -31.87 -3.64 -4.29
C PRO A 147 -31.84 -2.38 -5.18
N ARG A 148 -33.01 -1.77 -5.40
CA ARG A 148 -33.14 -0.56 -6.23
C ARG A 148 -32.46 0.66 -5.61
N GLU A 149 -32.67 0.90 -4.32
CA GLU A 149 -32.04 2.04 -3.63
C GLU A 149 -30.54 1.83 -3.45
N PHE A 150 -30.10 0.60 -3.22
CA PHE A 150 -28.68 0.24 -3.21
C PHE A 150 -28.00 0.62 -4.52
N TRP A 151 -28.53 0.16 -5.66
CA TRP A 151 -27.92 0.46 -6.96
C TRP A 151 -28.01 1.94 -7.34
N LYS A 152 -29.08 2.62 -6.94
CA LYS A 152 -29.19 4.07 -7.10
C LYS A 152 -28.06 4.79 -6.37
N GLU A 153 -27.80 4.42 -5.12
CA GLU A 153 -26.73 5.00 -4.31
C GLU A 153 -25.34 4.65 -4.87
N VAL A 154 -25.10 3.39 -5.23
CA VAL A 154 -23.85 2.96 -5.89
C VAL A 154 -23.61 3.71 -7.19
N ALA A 155 -24.65 4.03 -7.96
CA ALA A 155 -24.49 4.78 -9.20
C ALA A 155 -24.21 6.27 -9.00
N SER A 156 -24.70 6.87 -7.89
CA SER A 156 -24.65 8.31 -7.67
C SER A 156 -23.55 8.79 -6.72
N ASP A 157 -23.20 8.00 -5.69
CA ASP A 157 -22.27 8.43 -4.65
C ASP A 157 -20.82 8.10 -5.06
N VAL A 158 -20.11 9.12 -5.56
CA VAL A 158 -18.70 9.01 -5.94
C VAL A 158 -17.80 8.77 -4.72
N SER A 159 -18.18 9.30 -3.54
CA SER A 159 -17.38 9.12 -2.32
C SER A 159 -17.32 7.66 -1.87
N LEU A 160 -18.34 6.86 -2.17
CA LEU A 160 -18.31 5.41 -1.96
C LEU A 160 -17.21 4.75 -2.81
N HIS A 161 -17.06 5.17 -4.06
CA HIS A 161 -16.06 4.61 -4.97
C HIS A 161 -14.65 4.96 -4.50
N ASP A 162 -14.43 6.22 -4.14
CA ASP A 162 -13.15 6.70 -3.61
C ASP A 162 -12.80 6.02 -2.27
N PHE A 163 -13.80 5.80 -1.41
CA PHE A 163 -13.62 5.03 -0.19
C PHE A 163 -13.24 3.56 -0.46
N LEU A 164 -13.99 2.85 -1.32
CA LEU A 164 -13.70 1.44 -1.61
C LEU A 164 -12.31 1.28 -2.26
N GLU A 165 -11.96 2.19 -3.17
CA GLU A 165 -10.65 2.29 -3.79
C GLU A 165 -9.55 2.48 -2.74
N SER A 166 -9.68 3.48 -1.88
CA SER A 166 -8.69 3.80 -0.86
C SER A 166 -8.59 2.71 0.22
N PHE A 167 -9.69 2.10 0.62
CA PHE A 167 -9.69 0.97 1.54
C PHE A 167 -8.90 -0.21 0.98
N LEU A 168 -9.20 -0.68 -0.24
CA LEU A 168 -8.49 -1.80 -0.86
C LEU A 168 -7.00 -1.50 -1.07
N LYS A 169 -6.67 -0.24 -1.36
CA LYS A 169 -5.29 0.21 -1.56
C LYS A 169 -4.42 0.13 -0.29
N PHE A 170 -4.98 0.50 0.86
CA PHE A 170 -4.21 0.66 2.10
C PHE A 170 -4.43 -0.45 3.12
N ARG A 171 -5.45 -1.29 2.94
CA ARG A 171 -5.73 -2.39 3.85
C ARG A 171 -4.55 -3.37 3.90
N SER A 172 -4.13 -3.74 5.10
CA SER A 172 -3.10 -4.75 5.29
C SER A 172 -3.57 -6.13 4.81
N ARG A 173 -2.63 -6.88 4.24
CA ARG A 173 -2.77 -8.27 3.81
C ARG A 173 -2.19 -9.18 4.89
N TRP A 174 -2.69 -10.41 4.93
CA TRP A 174 -2.23 -11.43 5.87
C TRP A 174 -0.74 -11.79 5.72
N HIS A 175 -0.15 -11.51 4.56
CA HIS A 175 1.24 -11.76 4.20
C HIS A 175 2.09 -10.49 4.14
N ASP A 176 1.51 -9.32 4.46
CA ASP A 176 2.33 -8.11 4.63
C ASP A 176 3.31 -8.38 5.79
N PHE A 177 4.60 -8.18 5.52
CA PHE A 177 5.64 -8.58 6.46
C PHE A 177 5.51 -7.84 7.79
N PRO A 178 5.66 -8.55 8.94
CA PRO A 178 5.69 -7.93 10.24
C PRO A 178 7.08 -7.33 10.49
N HIS A 179 7.46 -6.30 9.73
CA HIS A 179 8.35 -5.28 10.26
C HIS A 179 7.56 -4.19 11.00
N ARG A 180 6.23 -4.27 10.97
CA ARG A 180 5.30 -3.36 11.63
C ARG A 180 4.12 -4.11 12.23
N GLY A 181 4.41 -5.08 13.08
CA GLY A 181 3.54 -5.35 14.21
C GLY A 181 4.24 -4.71 15.39
N ALA A 182 3.59 -3.78 16.10
CA ALA A 182 4.16 -3.20 17.30
C ALA A 182 4.83 -4.30 18.13
N ARG A 183 6.09 -4.09 18.52
CA ARG A 183 6.73 -4.92 19.56
C ARG A 183 5.82 -4.82 20.79
N GLY A 184 4.97 -5.83 20.98
CA GLY A 184 3.88 -5.79 21.94
C GLY A 184 2.53 -5.63 21.26
N LYS A 185 1.77 -6.73 21.20
CA LYS A 185 0.34 -6.73 20.90
C LYS A 185 -0.37 -5.73 21.82
N VAL A 186 -0.76 -4.57 21.29
CA VAL A 186 -1.90 -3.82 21.84
C VAL A 186 -3.11 -4.29 21.04
N ALA A 187 -3.85 -5.24 21.60
CA ALA A 187 -5.12 -5.64 21.00
C ALA A 187 -6.04 -4.41 20.90
N GLY A 188 -6.49 -4.07 19.68
CA GLY A 188 -7.62 -3.17 19.43
C GLY A 188 -7.40 -1.70 19.80
N VAL A 189 -6.58 -0.98 19.03
CA VAL A 189 -6.57 0.50 19.12
C VAL A 189 -7.84 1.09 18.51
N ILE A 190 -8.38 0.47 17.45
CA ILE A 190 -9.65 0.87 16.82
C ILE A 190 -10.73 -0.18 17.05
N VAL A 191 -11.84 0.23 17.65
CA VAL A 191 -13.04 -0.61 17.79
C VAL A 191 -13.80 -0.64 16.47
N GLY A 192 -14.16 -1.84 16.01
CA GLY A 192 -15.02 -2.02 14.83
C GLY A 192 -14.28 -2.13 13.49
N GLU A 193 -12.94 -2.16 13.48
CA GLU A 193 -12.16 -2.32 12.25
C GLU A 193 -12.40 -3.67 11.55
N PHE A 194 -12.49 -4.77 12.29
CA PHE A 194 -12.82 -6.08 11.72
C PHE A 194 -14.20 -6.08 11.06
N GLU A 195 -15.16 -5.39 11.70
CA GLU A 195 -16.51 -5.24 11.16
C GLU A 195 -16.53 -4.34 9.92
N LEU A 196 -15.68 -3.32 9.87
CA LEU A 196 -15.49 -2.47 8.68
C LEU A 196 -15.00 -3.33 7.51
N CYS A 197 -13.94 -4.11 7.72
CA CYS A 197 -13.39 -5.04 6.72
C CYS A 197 -14.46 -6.00 6.19
N ARG A 198 -15.24 -6.61 7.11
CA ARG A 198 -16.36 -7.49 6.74
C ARG A 198 -17.43 -6.77 5.92
N ARG A 199 -17.80 -5.54 6.28
CA ARG A 199 -18.82 -4.76 5.56
C ARG A 199 -18.34 -4.33 4.17
N VAL A 200 -17.08 -3.93 4.04
CA VAL A 200 -16.48 -3.63 2.72
C VAL A 200 -16.57 -4.86 1.82
N PHE A 201 -16.16 -6.03 2.31
CA PHE A 201 -16.31 -7.28 1.55
C PHE A 201 -17.76 -7.53 1.13
N MET A 202 -18.71 -7.40 2.05
CA MET A 202 -20.13 -7.64 1.75
C MET A 202 -20.70 -6.64 0.74
N VAL A 203 -20.25 -5.38 0.74
CA VAL A 203 -20.62 -4.39 -0.28
C VAL A 203 -20.05 -4.79 -1.64
N LEU A 204 -18.75 -5.13 -1.72
CA LEU A 204 -18.11 -5.59 -2.96
C LEU A 204 -18.76 -6.88 -3.49
N TYR A 205 -19.10 -7.81 -2.60
CA TYR A 205 -19.82 -9.03 -2.92
C TYR A 205 -21.21 -8.74 -3.51
N ARG A 206 -21.97 -7.82 -2.90
CA ARG A 206 -23.27 -7.39 -3.42
C ARG A 206 -23.12 -6.68 -4.77
N ILE A 207 -22.12 -5.82 -4.94
CA ILE A 207 -21.79 -5.16 -6.23
C ILE A 207 -21.44 -6.19 -7.31
N SER A 208 -20.81 -7.31 -6.96
CA SER A 208 -20.43 -8.33 -7.95
C SER A 208 -21.62 -9.00 -8.64
N SER A 209 -22.82 -8.96 -8.04
CA SER A 209 -24.01 -9.60 -8.58
C SER A 209 -25.07 -8.58 -8.95
N ASN A 210 -25.64 -8.69 -10.16
CA ASN A 210 -26.75 -7.83 -10.57
C ASN A 210 -28.06 -8.13 -9.84
N ARG A 211 -28.13 -9.22 -9.05
CA ARG A 211 -29.33 -9.69 -8.37
C ARG A 211 -29.04 -10.21 -6.97
N ASP A 212 -29.69 -9.61 -5.98
CA ASP A 212 -29.65 -10.09 -4.60
C ASP A 212 -30.32 -11.48 -4.45
N PRO A 213 -29.79 -12.37 -3.59
CA PRO A 213 -30.43 -13.65 -3.28
C PRO A 213 -31.87 -13.44 -2.79
N GLY A 214 -32.84 -14.09 -3.45
CA GLY A 214 -34.26 -14.00 -3.11
C GLY A 214 -34.99 -12.74 -3.61
N ALA A 215 -34.30 -11.77 -4.23
CA ALA A 215 -34.95 -10.60 -4.81
C ALA A 215 -35.73 -10.94 -6.09
N LYS A 216 -36.79 -10.19 -6.35
CA LYS A 216 -37.57 -10.30 -7.59
C LYS A 216 -36.72 -9.82 -8.77
N ALA A 217 -36.92 -10.42 -9.93
CA ALA A 217 -36.19 -10.02 -11.14
C ALA A 217 -36.42 -8.55 -11.53
N ALA A 218 -37.59 -7.98 -11.20
CA ALA A 218 -37.91 -6.58 -11.47
C ALA A 218 -37.13 -5.57 -10.62
N ASP A 219 -36.56 -6.01 -9.49
CA ASP A 219 -35.77 -5.17 -8.58
C ASP A 219 -34.25 -5.26 -8.87
N ALA A 220 -33.85 -6.17 -9.76
CA ALA A 220 -32.47 -6.41 -10.16
C ALA A 220 -32.05 -5.52 -11.34
N LEU A 221 -30.76 -5.21 -11.43
CA LEU A 221 -30.22 -4.58 -12.64
C LEU A 221 -30.22 -5.58 -13.80
N SER A 222 -30.46 -5.08 -15.02
CA SER A 222 -30.21 -5.91 -16.20
C SER A 222 -28.72 -6.28 -16.26
N PRO A 223 -28.33 -7.46 -16.76
CA PRO A 223 -26.92 -7.83 -16.87
C PRO A 223 -26.08 -6.81 -17.65
N LYS A 224 -26.70 -6.15 -18.65
CA LYS A 224 -26.06 -5.14 -19.47
C LYS A 224 -25.81 -3.84 -18.69
N ASP A 225 -26.80 -3.37 -17.94
CA ASP A 225 -26.67 -2.15 -17.14
C ASP A 225 -25.70 -2.37 -15.97
N HIS A 226 -25.72 -3.56 -15.37
CA HIS A 226 -24.75 -3.96 -14.35
C HIS A 226 -23.32 -3.93 -14.89
N ALA A 227 -23.06 -4.58 -16.02
CA ALA A 227 -21.74 -4.56 -16.66
C ALA A 227 -21.28 -3.13 -17.00
N ALA A 228 -22.17 -2.32 -17.58
CA ALA A 228 -21.88 -0.92 -17.92
C ALA A 228 -21.55 -0.08 -16.69
N LEU A 229 -22.28 -0.28 -15.59
CA LEU A 229 -22.04 0.44 -14.34
C LEU A 229 -20.71 0.04 -13.68
N LEU A 230 -20.39 -1.26 -13.65
CA LEU A 230 -19.12 -1.75 -13.14
C LEU A 230 -17.93 -1.15 -13.91
N GLN A 231 -18.06 -1.04 -15.24
CA GLN A 231 -17.03 -0.49 -16.10
C GLN A 231 -16.92 1.04 -15.97
N ASP A 232 -18.04 1.77 -16.08
CA ASP A 232 -18.07 3.25 -16.02
C ASP A 232 -17.52 3.77 -14.69
N LYS A 233 -17.88 3.11 -13.59
CA LYS A 233 -17.46 3.48 -12.23
C LYS A 233 -16.21 2.75 -11.76
N LYS A 234 -15.60 1.88 -12.60
CA LYS A 234 -14.43 1.06 -12.25
C LYS A 234 -14.57 0.32 -10.91
N LEU A 235 -15.76 -0.21 -10.62
CA LEU A 235 -16.09 -0.76 -9.29
C LEU A 235 -15.36 -2.07 -8.99
N LEU A 236 -15.09 -2.88 -10.02
CA LEU A 236 -14.45 -4.19 -9.94
C LEU A 236 -13.49 -4.37 -11.12
N ASP A 237 -12.55 -3.42 -11.27
CA ASP A 237 -11.45 -3.50 -12.23
C ASP A 237 -10.36 -4.47 -11.76
N LEU A 238 -9.43 -4.82 -12.66
CA LEU A 238 -8.41 -5.83 -12.38
C LEU A 238 -7.57 -5.52 -11.13
N PRO A 239 -7.08 -4.28 -10.88
CA PRO A 239 -6.36 -3.97 -9.65
C PRO A 239 -7.19 -4.22 -8.39
N LYS A 240 -8.48 -3.85 -8.36
CA LYS A 240 -9.35 -4.16 -7.22
C LYS A 240 -9.57 -5.65 -7.04
N LEU A 241 -9.70 -6.42 -8.12
CA LEU A 241 -9.84 -7.87 -8.02
C LEU A 241 -8.59 -8.53 -7.45
N LEU A 242 -7.39 -8.05 -7.81
CA LEU A 242 -6.14 -8.49 -7.19
C LEU A 242 -6.12 -8.18 -5.69
N ASP A 243 -6.46 -6.94 -5.30
CA ASP A 243 -6.53 -6.55 -3.88
C ASP A 243 -7.56 -7.38 -3.10
N ILE A 244 -8.76 -7.60 -3.66
CA ILE A 244 -9.80 -8.43 -3.05
C ILE A 244 -9.29 -9.85 -2.80
N CYS A 245 -8.60 -10.45 -3.77
CA CYS A 245 -8.02 -11.79 -3.60
C CYS A 245 -6.94 -11.79 -2.52
N ALA A 246 -6.04 -10.81 -2.53
CA ALA A 246 -4.93 -10.72 -1.58
C ALA A 246 -5.39 -10.48 -0.13
N ILE A 247 -6.45 -9.67 0.06
CA ILE A 247 -7.00 -9.33 1.37
C ILE A 247 -7.92 -10.44 1.90
N TYR A 248 -8.87 -10.92 1.09
CA TYR A 248 -9.95 -11.79 1.57
C TYR A 248 -9.80 -13.27 1.19
N GLY A 249 -8.95 -13.59 0.22
CA GLY A 249 -8.85 -14.95 -0.32
C GLY A 249 -8.39 -15.99 0.69
N HIS A 250 -7.49 -15.62 1.61
CA HIS A 250 -6.95 -16.55 2.61
C HIS A 250 -7.99 -16.94 3.68
N GLU A 251 -8.81 -16.00 4.15
CA GLU A 251 -9.79 -16.25 5.22
C GLU A 251 -11.19 -16.61 4.70
N ASN A 252 -11.50 -16.25 3.46
CA ASN A 252 -12.83 -16.36 2.89
C ASN A 252 -12.79 -16.79 1.40
N GLU A 253 -12.07 -17.88 1.13
CA GLU A 253 -11.79 -18.37 -0.22
C GLU A 253 -13.06 -18.56 -1.06
N ASP A 254 -14.06 -19.26 -0.53
CA ASP A 254 -15.27 -19.62 -1.27
C ASP A 254 -16.07 -18.40 -1.75
N LEU A 255 -16.34 -17.43 -0.85
CA LEU A 255 -17.09 -16.22 -1.23
C LEU A 255 -16.24 -15.29 -2.10
N THR A 256 -14.94 -15.21 -1.85
CA THR A 256 -14.01 -14.43 -2.68
C THR A 256 -14.01 -14.95 -4.11
N LYS A 257 -13.94 -16.27 -4.28
CA LYS A 257 -14.06 -16.93 -5.58
C LYS A 257 -15.37 -16.63 -6.28
N ILE A 258 -16.50 -16.66 -5.57
CA ILE A 258 -17.80 -16.31 -6.15
C ILE A 258 -17.81 -14.85 -6.62
N LEU A 259 -17.33 -13.92 -5.80
CA LEU A 259 -17.24 -12.49 -6.12
C LEU A 259 -16.43 -12.28 -7.40
N VAL A 260 -15.22 -12.82 -7.46
CA VAL A 260 -14.31 -12.68 -8.61
C VAL A 260 -14.93 -13.33 -9.85
N MET A 261 -15.46 -14.54 -9.74
CA MET A 261 -16.14 -15.21 -10.86
C MET A 261 -17.34 -14.41 -11.39
N ASN A 262 -18.10 -13.74 -10.53
CA ASN A 262 -19.19 -12.89 -10.95
C ASN A 262 -18.68 -11.64 -11.68
N ALA A 263 -17.63 -10.99 -11.15
CA ALA A 263 -17.00 -9.84 -11.78
C ALA A 263 -16.46 -10.16 -13.18
N MET A 264 -15.73 -11.29 -13.32
CA MET A 264 -15.17 -11.74 -14.61
C MET A 264 -16.25 -12.11 -15.63
N LYS A 265 -17.40 -12.62 -15.17
CA LYS A 265 -18.56 -12.90 -16.05
C LYS A 265 -19.28 -11.62 -16.48
N ALA A 266 -19.41 -10.65 -15.57
CA ALA A 266 -20.06 -9.38 -15.85
C ALA A 266 -19.21 -8.49 -16.77
N GLN A 267 -17.87 -8.59 -16.67
CA GLN A 267 -16.92 -7.80 -17.44
C GLN A 267 -15.86 -8.69 -18.12
N PRO A 268 -16.20 -9.38 -19.24
CA PRO A 268 -15.24 -10.25 -19.92
C PRO A 268 -13.96 -9.54 -20.39
N SER A 269 -14.02 -8.25 -20.70
CA SER A 269 -12.88 -7.44 -21.15
C SER A 269 -11.78 -7.29 -20.09
N VAL A 270 -12.07 -7.54 -18.80
CA VAL A 270 -11.05 -7.53 -17.74
C VAL A 270 -9.99 -8.62 -17.99
N GLN A 271 -10.33 -9.69 -18.73
CA GLN A 271 -9.36 -10.72 -19.11
C GLN A 271 -8.27 -10.21 -20.05
N ASP A 272 -8.60 -9.19 -20.86
CA ASP A 272 -7.66 -8.59 -21.82
C ASP A 272 -6.52 -7.83 -21.10
N ASP A 273 -6.73 -7.45 -19.83
CA ASP A 273 -5.75 -6.76 -19.00
C ASP A 273 -4.78 -7.74 -18.27
N LEU A 274 -5.08 -9.05 -18.24
CA LEU A 274 -4.23 -10.04 -17.55
C LEU A 274 -2.81 -10.16 -18.13
N PRO A 275 -2.60 -10.16 -19.47
CA PRO A 275 -1.25 -10.12 -20.04
C PRO A 275 -0.50 -8.84 -19.65
N VAL A 276 -1.20 -7.71 -19.46
CA VAL A 276 -0.60 -6.45 -19.02
C VAL A 276 -0.10 -6.57 -17.58
N VAL A 277 -0.81 -7.28 -16.71
CA VAL A 277 -0.34 -7.55 -15.34
C VAL A 277 0.94 -8.39 -15.36
N ALA A 278 0.99 -9.43 -16.18
CA ALA A 278 2.17 -10.27 -16.31
C ALA A 278 3.38 -9.48 -16.84
N SER A 279 3.20 -8.68 -17.92
CA SER A 279 4.28 -7.86 -18.47
C SER A 279 4.78 -6.80 -17.48
N HIS A 280 3.86 -6.16 -16.75
CA HIS A 280 4.19 -5.17 -15.73
C HIS A 280 5.00 -5.78 -14.59
N PHE A 281 4.57 -6.93 -14.06
CA PHE A 281 5.31 -7.67 -13.04
C PHE A 281 6.72 -8.04 -13.51
N LEU A 282 6.86 -8.61 -14.71
CA LEU A 282 8.14 -9.00 -15.29
C LEU A 282 9.11 -7.80 -15.41
N ASN A 283 8.61 -6.65 -15.87
CA ASN A 283 9.42 -5.42 -15.96
C ASN A 283 9.92 -4.94 -14.60
N ILE A 284 9.05 -4.95 -13.57
CA ILE A 284 9.43 -4.52 -12.22
C ILE A 284 10.47 -5.48 -11.63
N VAL A 285 10.22 -6.79 -11.73
CA VAL A 285 11.15 -7.81 -11.24
C VAL A 285 12.52 -7.68 -11.89
N GLN A 286 12.57 -7.46 -13.20
CA GLN A 286 13.83 -7.26 -13.92
C GLN A 286 14.58 -6.01 -13.41
N THR A 287 13.85 -4.91 -13.19
CA THR A 287 14.41 -3.66 -12.65
C THR A 287 14.92 -3.85 -11.21
N MET A 288 14.16 -4.54 -10.37
CA MET A 288 14.53 -4.86 -9.00
C MET A 288 15.76 -5.78 -8.92
N TYR A 289 15.82 -6.79 -9.80
CA TYR A 289 16.98 -7.67 -9.92
C TYR A 289 18.26 -6.90 -10.29
N GLN A 290 18.16 -5.97 -11.24
CA GLN A 290 19.28 -5.10 -11.63
C GLN A 290 19.70 -4.16 -10.49
N ARG A 291 18.73 -3.58 -9.77
CA ARG A 291 19.01 -2.72 -8.60
C ARG A 291 19.76 -3.50 -7.51
N CYS A 292 19.29 -4.68 -7.13
CA CYS A 292 19.92 -5.49 -6.08
C CYS A 292 21.36 -5.90 -6.42
N ASN A 293 21.62 -6.32 -7.67
CA ASN A 293 22.97 -6.68 -8.09
C ASN A 293 23.89 -5.45 -8.15
N SER A 294 23.39 -4.30 -8.63
CA SER A 294 24.17 -3.06 -8.68
C SER A 294 24.55 -2.60 -7.27
N SER A 295 23.60 -2.61 -6.33
CA SER A 295 23.85 -2.24 -4.94
C SER A 295 24.83 -3.21 -4.25
N LEU A 296 24.76 -4.51 -4.56
CA LEU A 296 25.71 -5.51 -4.03
C LEU A 296 27.14 -5.29 -4.57
N GLU A 297 27.30 -5.03 -5.86
CA GLU A 297 28.60 -4.74 -6.49
C GLU A 297 29.25 -3.48 -5.89
N VAL A 298 28.45 -2.44 -5.63
CA VAL A 298 28.91 -1.22 -4.94
C VAL A 298 29.42 -1.55 -3.53
N LEU A 299 28.68 -2.37 -2.77
CA LEU A 299 29.10 -2.78 -1.44
C LEU A 299 30.45 -3.51 -1.47
N LEU A 300 30.60 -4.50 -2.36
CA LEU A 300 31.82 -5.28 -2.52
C LEU A 300 33.01 -4.43 -2.99
N SER A 301 32.76 -3.43 -3.84
CA SER A 301 33.80 -2.52 -4.37
C SER A 301 34.23 -1.44 -3.38
N SER A 302 33.37 -1.07 -2.42
CA SER A 302 33.58 0.06 -1.50
C SER A 302 34.56 -0.19 -0.34
N GLY A 303 35.13 -1.40 -0.22
CA GLY A 303 36.21 -1.68 0.73
C GLY A 303 35.86 -1.45 2.22
N GLY A 304 34.60 -1.63 2.62
CA GLY A 304 34.20 -1.60 4.04
C GLY A 304 33.97 -0.21 4.66
N GLY A 305 33.73 0.83 3.85
CA GLY A 305 33.29 2.14 4.35
C GLY A 305 31.89 2.09 4.97
N GLN A 306 31.79 2.42 6.27
CA GLN A 306 31.00 1.61 7.21
C GLN A 306 29.49 1.86 7.34
N ASP A 307 28.87 2.96 6.86
CA ASP A 307 27.48 3.26 7.30
C ASP A 307 26.45 3.59 6.22
N LEU A 308 26.84 4.12 5.06
CA LEU A 308 25.84 4.62 4.09
C LEU A 308 25.46 3.57 3.03
N GLY A 309 26.40 2.72 2.61
CA GLY A 309 26.15 1.69 1.59
C GLY A 309 25.38 0.48 2.12
N SER A 310 25.65 0.05 3.36
CA SER A 310 24.99 -1.08 4.02
C SER A 310 23.51 -0.79 4.30
N ASN A 311 23.21 0.40 4.83
CA ASN A 311 21.84 0.82 5.12
C ASN A 311 20.99 0.98 3.86
N HIS A 312 21.56 1.53 2.78
CA HIS A 312 20.86 1.64 1.49
C HIS A 312 20.60 0.26 0.89
N LEU A 313 21.60 -0.64 0.90
CA LEU A 313 21.46 -2.01 0.41
C LEU A 313 20.41 -2.80 1.20
N HIS A 314 20.40 -2.67 2.53
CA HIS A 314 19.42 -3.30 3.40
C HIS A 314 17.99 -2.83 3.06
N SER A 315 17.79 -1.52 2.88
CA SER A 315 16.49 -0.97 2.49
C SER A 315 16.06 -1.45 1.10
N ASP A 316 16.97 -1.43 0.11
CA ASP A 316 16.68 -1.92 -1.25
C ASP A 316 16.24 -3.39 -1.22
N TYR A 317 16.90 -4.22 -0.42
CA TYR A 317 16.61 -5.64 -0.33
C TYR A 317 15.26 -5.92 0.31
N LEU A 318 14.95 -5.24 1.41
CA LEU A 318 13.63 -5.37 2.04
C LEU A 318 12.51 -4.93 1.10
N GLU A 319 12.67 -3.80 0.41
CA GLU A 319 11.69 -3.32 -0.56
C GLU A 319 11.46 -4.34 -1.70
N VAL A 320 12.54 -4.91 -2.23
CA VAL A 320 12.45 -5.93 -3.30
C VAL A 320 11.79 -7.22 -2.80
N MET A 321 12.12 -7.66 -1.59
CA MET A 321 11.49 -8.84 -0.99
C MET A 321 10.00 -8.63 -0.72
N ASP A 322 9.65 -7.47 -0.16
CA ASP A 322 8.26 -7.09 0.13
C ASP A 322 7.43 -7.08 -1.15
N PHE A 323 7.92 -6.41 -2.21
CA PHE A 323 7.24 -6.34 -3.48
C PHE A 323 7.09 -7.72 -4.14
N ILE A 324 8.17 -8.51 -4.23
CA ILE A 324 8.12 -9.83 -4.87
C ILE A 324 7.14 -10.74 -4.12
N ASN A 325 7.17 -10.73 -2.79
CA ASN A 325 6.25 -11.52 -1.99
C ASN A 325 4.80 -11.08 -2.19
N ASP A 326 4.49 -9.77 -2.10
CA ASP A 326 3.15 -9.23 -2.37
C ASP A 326 2.66 -9.62 -3.76
N ALA A 327 3.49 -9.43 -4.78
CA ALA A 327 3.10 -9.70 -6.16
C ALA A 327 2.84 -11.20 -6.41
N VAL A 328 3.72 -12.07 -5.93
CA VAL A 328 3.57 -13.53 -6.08
C VAL A 328 2.32 -14.02 -5.33
N VAL A 329 2.13 -13.59 -4.08
CA VAL A 329 0.97 -14.02 -3.27
C VAL A 329 -0.32 -13.44 -3.82
N SER A 330 -0.33 -12.19 -4.31
CA SER A 330 -1.49 -11.57 -4.96
C SER A 330 -1.88 -12.29 -6.24
N MET A 331 -0.90 -12.64 -7.10
CA MET A 331 -1.16 -13.42 -8.31
C MET A 331 -1.64 -14.84 -8.00
N ASP A 332 -1.06 -15.52 -7.01
CA ASP A 332 -1.49 -16.87 -6.59
C ASP A 332 -2.91 -16.87 -6.01
N SER A 333 -3.22 -15.87 -5.18
CA SER A 333 -4.56 -15.67 -4.61
C SER A 333 -5.59 -15.42 -5.72
N PHE A 334 -5.23 -14.62 -6.73
CA PHE A 334 -6.08 -14.37 -7.88
C PHE A 334 -6.29 -15.61 -8.76
N VAL A 335 -5.23 -16.39 -9.02
CA VAL A 335 -5.32 -17.66 -9.76
C VAL A 335 -6.21 -18.67 -9.02
N THR A 336 -6.14 -18.70 -7.68
CA THR A 336 -6.98 -19.55 -6.84
C THR A 336 -8.47 -19.19 -6.99
N ALA A 337 -8.79 -17.90 -6.99
CA ALA A 337 -10.15 -17.41 -7.21
C ALA A 337 -10.61 -17.56 -8.69
N TYR A 338 -9.71 -17.38 -9.66
CA TYR A 338 -10.01 -17.42 -11.09
C TYR A 338 -8.99 -18.26 -11.87
N LYS A 339 -9.19 -19.58 -11.88
CA LYS A 339 -8.24 -20.56 -12.46
C LYS A 339 -7.84 -20.31 -13.92
N HIS A 340 -8.68 -19.67 -14.73
CA HIS A 340 -8.35 -19.35 -16.13
C HIS A 340 -7.17 -18.38 -16.24
N ALA A 341 -6.92 -17.55 -15.22
CA ALA A 341 -5.75 -16.67 -15.18
C ALA A 341 -4.43 -17.44 -15.24
N ALA A 342 -4.39 -18.68 -14.71
CA ALA A 342 -3.18 -19.51 -14.76
C ALA A 342 -2.69 -19.72 -16.19
N VAL A 343 -3.61 -20.01 -17.13
CA VAL A 343 -3.27 -20.25 -18.54
C VAL A 343 -2.66 -19.00 -19.17
N ILE A 344 -3.24 -17.83 -18.87
CA ILE A 344 -2.75 -16.55 -19.39
C ILE A 344 -1.38 -16.22 -18.80
N PHE A 345 -1.21 -16.38 -17.49
CA PHE A 345 0.06 -16.13 -16.82
C PHE A 345 1.18 -17.10 -17.22
N THR A 346 0.85 -18.31 -17.68
CA THR A 346 1.84 -19.25 -18.25
C THR A 346 2.17 -18.97 -19.71
N SER A 347 1.45 -18.06 -20.38
CA SER A 347 1.71 -17.74 -21.78
C SER A 347 2.92 -16.80 -21.89
N PRO A 348 3.75 -16.94 -22.95
CA PRO A 348 4.84 -16.01 -23.21
C PRO A 348 4.32 -14.59 -23.40
N VAL A 349 5.01 -13.63 -22.80
CA VAL A 349 4.72 -12.20 -22.88
C VAL A 349 5.80 -11.56 -23.73
N GLU A 350 5.38 -10.82 -24.76
CA GLU A 350 6.31 -10.05 -25.60
C GLU A 350 6.82 -8.83 -24.84
N MET A 351 8.13 -8.77 -24.60
CA MET A 351 8.82 -7.69 -23.91
C MET A 351 9.80 -7.00 -24.88
N SER A 352 10.27 -5.80 -24.52
CA SER A 352 11.20 -5.03 -25.35
C SER A 352 12.55 -5.71 -25.61
N PHE A 353 12.90 -6.70 -24.78
CA PHE A 353 14.15 -7.46 -24.84
C PHE A 353 13.95 -8.95 -25.17
N GLY A 354 12.75 -9.35 -25.60
CA GLY A 354 12.42 -10.71 -26.00
C GLY A 354 11.13 -11.23 -25.37
N ASN A 355 10.78 -12.48 -25.64
CA ASN A 355 9.67 -13.13 -24.97
C ASN A 355 10.12 -13.63 -23.60
N GLU A 356 9.39 -13.26 -22.55
CA GLU A 356 9.58 -13.81 -21.21
C GLU A 356 8.34 -14.57 -20.75
N GLU A 357 8.55 -15.55 -19.89
CA GLU A 357 7.50 -16.34 -19.29
C GLU A 357 7.55 -16.17 -17.78
N LEU A 358 6.39 -15.97 -17.14
CA LEU A 358 6.30 -15.79 -15.70
C LEU A 358 6.97 -16.94 -14.94
N LEU A 359 6.72 -18.19 -15.36
CA LEU A 359 7.25 -19.37 -14.69
C LEU A 359 8.79 -19.42 -14.73
N THR A 360 9.38 -19.08 -15.87
CA THR A 360 10.84 -19.02 -16.05
C THR A 360 11.44 -17.90 -15.19
N THR A 361 10.76 -16.74 -15.10
CA THR A 361 11.21 -15.65 -14.24
C THR A 361 11.09 -16.01 -12.76
N LEU A 362 10.01 -16.67 -12.32
CA LEU A 362 9.87 -17.17 -10.95
C LEU A 362 10.98 -18.16 -10.59
N ALA A 363 11.33 -19.08 -11.50
CA ALA A 363 12.46 -20.00 -11.30
C ALA A 363 13.79 -19.24 -11.16
N ARG A 364 14.03 -18.22 -11.98
CA ARG A 364 15.23 -17.35 -11.86
C ARG A 364 15.25 -16.57 -10.54
N LEU A 365 14.11 -16.10 -10.05
CA LEU A 365 14.04 -15.44 -8.76
C LEU A 365 14.44 -16.40 -7.63
N HIS A 366 13.91 -17.62 -7.65
CA HIS A 366 14.22 -18.66 -6.68
C HIS A 366 15.70 -19.06 -6.74
N ASP A 367 16.24 -19.35 -7.92
CA ASP A 367 17.56 -19.97 -8.08
C ASP A 367 18.73 -18.96 -8.05
N SER A 368 18.47 -17.68 -8.35
CA SER A 368 19.51 -16.65 -8.45
C SER A 368 19.31 -15.49 -7.48
N LEU A 369 18.13 -14.86 -7.48
CA LEU A 369 17.91 -13.66 -6.67
C LEU A 369 17.88 -13.99 -5.18
N LEU A 370 17.14 -15.01 -4.75
CA LEU A 370 17.06 -15.37 -3.33
C LEU A 370 18.44 -15.71 -2.73
N PRO A 371 19.29 -16.53 -3.36
CA PRO A 371 20.66 -16.74 -2.88
C PRO A 371 21.50 -15.46 -2.84
N SER A 372 21.34 -14.56 -3.82
CA SER A 372 22.06 -13.28 -3.87
C SER A 372 21.65 -12.36 -2.71
N LEU A 373 20.34 -12.21 -2.47
CA LEU A 373 19.79 -11.46 -1.33
C LEU A 373 20.29 -12.04 -0.02
N TRP A 374 20.23 -13.37 0.15
CA TRP A 374 20.71 -14.05 1.35
C TRP A 374 22.20 -13.80 1.59
N ARG A 375 23.02 -13.85 0.54
CA ARG A 375 24.45 -13.53 0.63
C ARG A 375 24.68 -12.09 1.04
N GLY A 376 23.95 -11.12 0.47
CA GLY A 376 24.13 -9.72 0.81
C GLY A 376 23.66 -9.39 2.24
N PHE A 377 22.56 -9.99 2.72
CA PHE A 377 22.15 -9.90 4.12
C PHE A 377 23.24 -10.44 5.07
N ASN A 378 23.82 -11.60 4.78
CA ASN A 378 24.92 -12.14 5.59
C ASN A 378 26.13 -11.20 5.63
N ILE A 379 26.44 -10.49 4.54
CA ILE A 379 27.54 -9.50 4.53
C ILE A 379 27.17 -8.30 5.41
N ILE A 380 25.94 -7.78 5.31
CA ILE A 380 25.45 -6.67 6.13
C ILE A 380 25.55 -7.04 7.63
N TYR A 381 25.01 -8.19 8.01
CA TYR A 381 25.00 -8.62 9.42
C TYR A 381 26.38 -8.99 9.96
N ALA A 382 27.28 -9.51 9.14
CA ALA A 382 28.67 -9.77 9.54
C ALA A 382 29.46 -8.48 9.81
N VAL A 383 29.06 -7.34 9.23
CA VAL A 383 29.65 -6.02 9.49
C VAL A 383 29.10 -5.38 10.77
N GLU A 384 27.86 -5.72 11.17
CA GLU A 384 27.17 -5.17 12.36
C GLU A 384 27.43 -5.91 13.68
N ASP A 385 28.24 -6.98 13.69
CA ASP A 385 28.45 -7.92 14.81
C ASP A 385 29.24 -7.33 16.02
N GLY A 386 29.12 -6.02 16.26
CA GLY A 386 29.48 -5.34 17.51
C GLY A 386 28.33 -5.25 18.53
N ASN A 387 27.07 -5.46 18.14
CA ASN A 387 25.89 -5.33 19.01
C ASN A 387 24.92 -6.54 18.81
N GLN A 388 25.08 -7.57 19.64
CA GLN A 388 24.51 -8.92 19.46
C GLN A 388 22.97 -9.08 19.61
N GLU A 389 22.22 -8.11 20.12
CA GLU A 389 20.78 -8.31 20.40
C GLU A 389 19.83 -7.92 19.25
N THR A 390 20.23 -7.02 18.34
CA THR A 390 19.36 -6.55 17.23
C THR A 390 19.47 -7.38 15.95
N SER A 391 20.60 -8.08 15.76
CA SER A 391 20.91 -8.88 14.57
C SER A 391 20.07 -10.16 14.48
N SER A 392 19.79 -10.81 15.61
CA SER A 392 19.04 -12.08 15.65
C SER A 392 17.57 -11.93 15.24
N ASP A 393 16.90 -10.84 15.66
CA ASP A 393 15.50 -10.58 15.30
C ASP A 393 15.36 -10.24 13.81
N MET A 394 16.31 -9.46 13.25
CA MET A 394 16.32 -9.10 11.83
C MET A 394 16.57 -10.32 10.93
N LEU A 395 17.54 -11.19 11.27
CA LEU A 395 17.78 -12.45 10.56
C LEU A 395 16.58 -13.40 10.60
N SER A 396 15.88 -13.47 11.74
CA SER A 396 14.65 -14.26 11.85
C SER A 396 13.54 -13.73 10.95
N ASN A 397 13.41 -12.40 10.85
CA ASN A 397 12.43 -11.78 9.97
C ASN A 397 12.76 -12.01 8.49
N VAL A 398 14.01 -11.81 8.06
CA VAL A 398 14.47 -12.12 6.70
C VAL A 398 14.25 -13.61 6.38
N PHE A 399 14.48 -14.51 7.33
CA PHE A 399 14.25 -15.94 7.16
C PHE A 399 12.76 -16.29 7.02
N ILE A 400 11.87 -15.63 7.79
CA ILE A 400 10.42 -15.74 7.60
C ILE A 400 10.02 -15.19 6.22
N SER A 401 10.66 -14.10 5.78
CA SER A 401 10.40 -13.48 4.48
C SER A 401 10.80 -14.33 3.30
N LEU A 402 11.94 -15.00 3.39
CA LEU A 402 12.36 -15.99 2.41
C LEU A 402 11.45 -17.22 2.44
N LYS A 403 10.96 -17.64 3.61
CA LYS A 403 10.15 -18.87 3.76
C LYS A 403 8.84 -18.84 2.97
N TYR A 404 8.18 -17.69 2.82
CA TYR A 404 6.95 -17.60 2.03
C TYR A 404 7.19 -17.60 0.51
N VAL A 405 8.33 -17.08 0.06
CA VAL A 405 8.77 -17.20 -1.35
C VAL A 405 9.23 -18.64 -1.66
N ILE A 406 9.77 -19.35 -0.67
CA ILE A 406 10.36 -20.68 -0.84
C ILE A 406 9.34 -21.83 -0.66
N LYS A 407 8.27 -21.66 0.13
CA LYS A 407 7.41 -22.79 0.52
C LYS A 407 6.16 -22.93 -0.35
N LYS A 408 6.31 -23.59 -1.51
CA LYS A 408 5.23 -24.34 -2.16
C LYS A 408 5.64 -25.75 -2.61
N ASP A 409 6.66 -26.33 -1.97
CA ASP A 409 6.98 -27.76 -2.05
C ASP A 409 6.88 -28.39 -0.65
N SER A 410 5.69 -28.88 -0.31
CA SER A 410 5.45 -29.88 0.75
C SER A 410 4.09 -30.53 0.52
#